data_AF-A0A7L5C7Q4-F1
#
_entry.id   AF-A0A7L5C7Q4-F1
#
_cell.length_a   1.000
_cell.length_b   1.000
_cell.length_c   1.000
_cell.angle_alpha   90.00
_cell.angle_beta   90.00
_cell.angle_gamma   90.00
#
_symmetry.space_group_name_H-M   'P 1'
#
loop_
_entity.id
_entity.type
_entity.pdbx_description
1 polymer ?
#
loop_
_entity_poly.entity_id
_entity_poly.type
_entity_poly.pdbx_seq_one_letter_code
_entity_poly.pdbx_strand_id
1 'polypeptide(L)'
;MYNNLVKDLLSKIMIKDGDIYPDQQKYQVKDSFLTVELYISDDKISYRVLGDAYIMAMVKFLQIKLQDKQELKNITLESLVADFDLPEVKYRNALQIVELIERINERSTS
;
A
#
# COMPACT_ATOMS: atom_id res chain seq x y z
N MET A 1 10.00 17.57 -1.73
CA MET A 1 10.23 17.00 -3.10
C MET A 1 10.31 15.49 -2.93
N TYR A 2 9.78 14.69 -3.87
CA TYR A 2 9.81 13.22 -3.72
C TYR A 2 11.23 12.66 -3.83
N ASN A 3 11.57 11.70 -2.96
CA ASN A 3 12.82 10.95 -3.05
C ASN A 3 12.80 9.98 -4.26
N ASN A 4 13.92 9.30 -4.51
CA ASN A 4 14.04 8.40 -5.67
C ASN A 4 13.13 7.18 -5.57
N LEU A 5 12.92 6.64 -4.37
CA LEU A 5 12.01 5.50 -4.14
C LEU A 5 10.58 5.85 -4.57
N VAL A 6 10.07 6.99 -4.11
CA VAL A 6 8.72 7.44 -4.43
C VAL A 6 8.56 7.65 -5.94
N LYS A 7 9.54 8.29 -6.59
CA LYS A 7 9.50 8.50 -8.05
C LYS A 7 9.49 7.19 -8.82
N ASP A 8 10.33 6.23 -8.43
CA ASP A 8 10.40 4.90 -9.05
C ASP A 8 9.06 4.15 -8.91
N LEU A 9 8.50 4.11 -7.69
CA LEU A 9 7.22 3.46 -7.44
C LEU A 9 6.09 4.10 -8.25
N LEU A 10 6.01 5.43 -8.28
CA LEU A 10 5.01 6.15 -9.07
C LEU A 10 5.14 5.86 -10.58
N SER A 11 6.37 5.71 -11.08
CA SER A 11 6.60 5.38 -12.49
C SER A 11 6.17 3.97 -12.89
N LYS A 12 6.05 3.05 -11.92
CA LYS A 12 5.64 1.65 -12.12
C LYS A 12 4.12 1.46 -12.06
N ILE A 13 3.36 2.50 -11.77
CA ILE A 13 1.91 2.44 -11.70
C ILE A 13 1.34 2.27 -13.10
N MET A 14 0.47 1.28 -13.26
CA MET A 14 -0.20 0.99 -14.51
C MET A 14 -1.71 0.99 -14.31
N ILE A 15 -2.47 1.30 -15.36
CA ILE A 15 -3.95 1.28 -15.31
C ILE A 15 -4.45 -0.10 -14.85
N LYS A 16 -3.80 -1.18 -15.29
CA LYS A 16 -4.14 -2.56 -14.93
C LYS A 16 -3.95 -2.91 -13.45
N ASP A 17 -3.27 -2.06 -12.67
CA ASP A 17 -3.18 -2.23 -11.21
C ASP A 17 -4.56 -2.05 -10.54
N GLY A 18 -5.52 -1.40 -11.22
CA GLY A 18 -6.90 -1.21 -10.75
C GLY A 18 -7.91 -2.27 -11.22
N ASP A 19 -7.47 -3.29 -11.97
CA ASP A 19 -8.33 -4.35 -12.51
C ASP A 19 -8.64 -5.38 -11.42
N ILE A 20 -9.85 -5.29 -10.85
CA ILE A 20 -10.30 -6.16 -9.76
C ILE A 20 -11.00 -7.40 -10.30
N TYR A 21 -10.59 -8.57 -9.84
CA TYR A 21 -11.18 -9.86 -10.19
C TYR A 21 -12.10 -10.39 -9.06
N PRO A 22 -13.10 -11.23 -9.38
CA PRO A 22 -14.12 -11.64 -8.42
C PRO A 22 -13.61 -12.45 -7.22
N ASP A 23 -12.48 -13.13 -7.39
CA ASP A 23 -11.81 -13.98 -6.41
C ASP A 23 -10.93 -13.18 -5.43
N GLN A 24 -10.65 -11.90 -5.72
CA GLN A 24 -9.81 -11.09 -4.87
C GLN A 24 -10.53 -10.66 -3.60
N GLN A 25 -9.90 -10.94 -2.46
CA GLN A 25 -10.34 -10.45 -1.16
C GLN A 25 -9.98 -8.98 -0.98
N LYS A 26 -10.96 -8.17 -0.57
CA LYS A 26 -10.79 -6.74 -0.31
C LYS A 26 -10.30 -6.47 1.11
N TYR A 27 -9.26 -5.65 1.20
CA TYR A 27 -8.74 -4.99 2.40
C TYR A 27 -8.83 -3.48 2.21
N GLN A 28 -9.16 -2.75 3.27
CA GLN A 28 -9.38 -1.30 3.16
C GLN A 28 -9.03 -0.58 4.45
N VAL A 29 -8.45 0.60 4.28
CA VAL A 29 -8.36 1.67 5.28
C VAL A 29 -8.95 2.94 4.66
N LYS A 30 -9.66 3.73 5.47
CA LYS A 30 -10.31 4.96 4.99
C LYS A 30 -10.46 5.96 6.12
N ASP A 31 -10.37 7.23 5.75
CA ASP A 31 -10.69 8.36 6.60
C ASP A 31 -11.32 9.50 5.77
N SER A 32 -11.44 10.69 6.36
CA SER A 32 -12.05 11.85 5.70
C SER A 32 -11.28 12.41 4.49
N PHE A 33 -10.03 12.01 4.28
CA PHE A 33 -9.12 12.60 3.28
C PHE A 33 -8.53 11.58 2.33
N LEU A 34 -8.46 10.30 2.73
CA LEU A 34 -7.95 9.22 1.89
C LEU A 34 -8.78 7.95 2.01
N THR A 35 -8.69 7.15 0.95
CA THR A 35 -9.20 5.79 0.93
C THR A 35 -8.20 4.93 0.19
N VAL A 36 -7.77 3.84 0.83
CA VAL A 36 -6.92 2.83 0.22
C VAL A 36 -7.65 1.51 0.22
N GLU A 37 -7.80 0.93 -0.95
CA GLU A 37 -8.37 -0.40 -1.15
C GLU A 37 -7.32 -1.29 -1.80
N LEU A 38 -7.10 -2.46 -1.22
CA LEU A 38 -6.18 -3.48 -1.73
C LEU A 38 -6.95 -4.78 -1.91
N TYR A 39 -6.76 -5.43 -3.04
CA TYR A 39 -7.49 -6.61 -3.47
C TYR A 39 -6.47 -7.72 -3.69
N ILE A 40 -6.56 -8.82 -2.96
CA ILE A 40 -5.54 -9.87 -2.89
C ILE A 40 -6.17 -11.21 -3.31
N SER A 41 -5.51 -11.88 -4.25
CA SER A 41 -5.71 -13.28 -4.64
C SER A 41 -4.34 -13.92 -4.84
N ASP A 42 -4.28 -15.24 -5.03
CA ASP A 42 -3.03 -15.95 -5.32
C ASP A 42 -2.37 -15.49 -6.62
N ASP A 43 -3.18 -15.09 -7.61
CA ASP A 43 -2.71 -14.74 -8.97
C ASP A 43 -2.51 -13.23 -9.17
N LYS A 44 -3.22 -12.40 -8.39
CA LYS A 44 -3.25 -10.95 -8.61
C LYS A 44 -3.42 -10.13 -7.34
N ILE A 45 -2.65 -9.05 -7.28
CA ILE A 45 -2.82 -7.96 -6.34
C ILE A 45 -3.25 -6.71 -7.10
N SER A 46 -4.42 -6.15 -6.77
CA SER A 46 -4.97 -4.94 -7.38
C SER A 46 -5.24 -3.90 -6.30
N TYR A 47 -5.29 -2.62 -6.65
CA TYR A 47 -5.57 -1.57 -5.67
C TYR A 47 -6.32 -0.38 -6.25
N ARG A 48 -6.95 0.39 -5.36
CA ARG A 48 -7.53 1.71 -5.65
C ARG A 48 -7.15 2.66 -4.53
N VAL A 49 -6.76 3.87 -4.90
CA VAL A 49 -6.35 4.89 -3.96
C VAL A 49 -7.02 6.21 -4.31
N LEU A 50 -7.73 6.77 -3.34
CA LEU A 50 -8.06 8.19 -3.28
C LEU A 50 -7.13 8.82 -2.27
N GLY A 51 -6.20 9.67 -2.71
CA GLY A 51 -5.22 10.28 -1.83
C GLY A 51 -4.07 10.93 -2.60
N ASP A 52 -2.99 11.28 -1.91
CA ASP A 52 -1.81 11.90 -2.51
C ASP A 52 -0.81 10.89 -3.10
N ALA A 53 0.27 11.41 -3.71
CA ALA A 53 1.25 10.54 -4.36
C ALA A 53 2.09 9.70 -3.38
N TYR A 54 2.25 10.10 -2.11
CA TYR A 54 2.95 9.26 -1.14
C TYR A 54 2.14 8.01 -0.82
N ILE A 55 0.84 8.16 -0.55
CA ILE A 55 -0.01 7.00 -0.27
C ILE A 55 -0.11 6.11 -1.51
N MET A 56 -0.20 6.70 -2.71
CA MET A 56 -0.18 5.95 -3.97
C MET A 56 1.12 5.14 -4.13
N ALA A 57 2.28 5.74 -3.86
CA ALA A 57 3.57 5.06 -3.91
C ALA A 57 3.68 3.94 -2.87
N MET A 58 3.22 4.17 -1.63
CA MET A 58 3.26 3.16 -0.57
C MET A 58 2.37 1.96 -0.89
N VAL A 59 1.18 2.18 -1.49
CA VAL A 59 0.31 1.08 -1.92
C VAL A 59 0.95 0.30 -3.07
N LYS A 60 1.61 0.98 -4.01
CA LYS A 60 2.39 0.31 -5.06
C LYS A 60 3.53 -0.52 -4.49
N PHE A 61 4.21 0.00 -3.47
CA PHE A 61 5.24 -0.73 -2.74
C PHE A 61 4.67 -2.00 -2.09
N LEU A 62 3.53 -1.92 -1.39
CA LEU A 62 2.85 -3.08 -0.83
C LEU A 62 2.43 -4.09 -1.91
N GLN A 63 1.89 -3.61 -3.03
CA GLN A 63 1.50 -4.47 -4.15
C GLN A 63 2.70 -5.30 -4.63
N ILE A 64 3.86 -4.67 -4.85
CA ILE A 64 5.09 -5.36 -5.29
C ILE A 64 5.55 -6.38 -4.25
N LYS A 65 5.59 -6.00 -2.96
CA LYS A 65 5.98 -6.90 -1.86
C LYS A 65 5.09 -8.15 -1.82
N LEU A 66 3.78 -7.97 -1.94
CA LEU A 66 2.82 -9.07 -1.95
C LEU A 66 2.93 -9.95 -3.21
N GLN A 67 3.14 -9.35 -4.38
CA GLN A 67 3.38 -10.08 -5.63
C GLN A 67 4.64 -10.94 -5.54
N ASP A 68 5.68 -10.44 -4.87
CA ASP A 68 6.93 -11.16 -4.62
C ASP A 68 6.82 -12.15 -3.44
N LYS A 69 5.63 -12.34 -2.87
CA LYS A 69 5.35 -13.21 -1.71
C LYS A 69 6.21 -12.89 -0.48
N GLN A 70 6.57 -11.62 -0.31
CA GLN A 70 7.35 -11.16 0.84
C GLN A 70 6.42 -10.95 2.06
N GLU A 71 6.91 -11.34 3.24
CA GLU A 71 6.18 -11.08 4.48
C GLU A 71 6.14 -9.58 4.79
N LEU A 72 4.95 -9.07 5.16
CA LEU A 72 4.75 -7.67 5.51
C LEU A 72 5.03 -7.36 6.99
N LYS A 73 5.24 -8.38 7.84
CA LYS A 73 5.35 -8.26 9.30
C LYS A 73 6.49 -7.36 9.78
N ASN A 74 7.53 -7.18 8.97
CA ASN A 74 8.70 -6.38 9.32
C ASN A 74 8.59 -4.91 8.90
N ILE A 75 7.50 -4.52 8.22
CA ILE A 75 7.27 -3.13 7.80
C ILE A 75 6.68 -2.37 8.99
N THR A 76 7.47 -1.46 9.56
CA THR A 76 7.06 -0.59 10.66
C THR A 76 6.81 0.83 10.19
N LEU A 77 6.15 1.63 11.04
CA LEU A 77 5.94 3.06 10.79
C LEU A 77 7.27 3.78 10.55
N GLU A 78 8.28 3.52 11.38
CA GLU A 78 9.60 4.14 11.31
C GLU A 78 10.30 3.78 10.01
N SER A 79 10.20 2.52 9.57
CA SER A 79 10.77 2.08 8.29
C SER A 79 10.12 2.81 7.11
N LEU A 80 8.80 2.97 7.11
CA LEU A 80 8.09 3.69 6.05
C LEU A 80 8.44 5.18 6.05
N VAL A 81 8.54 5.80 7.22
CA VAL A 81 8.94 7.21 7.35
C VAL A 81 10.35 7.43 6.80
N ALA A 82 11.29 6.56 7.17
CA ALA A 82 12.68 6.64 6.74
C ALA A 82 12.84 6.34 5.24
N ASP A 83 12.28 5.23 4.75
CA ASP A 83 12.44 4.79 3.35
C ASP A 83 11.81 5.77 2.36
N PHE A 84 10.66 6.34 2.71
CA PHE A 84 9.93 7.29 1.85
C PHE A 84 10.35 8.74 2.08
N ASP A 85 11.27 9.01 3.01
CA ASP A 85 11.71 10.35 3.43
C ASP A 85 10.50 11.28 3.66
N LEU A 86 9.59 10.81 4.51
CA LEU A 86 8.29 11.48 4.67
C LEU A 86 8.44 12.81 5.41
N PRO A 87 7.85 13.90 4.90
CA PRO A 87 7.63 15.06 5.74
C PRO A 87 6.60 14.71 6.81
N GLU A 88 6.72 15.31 8.00
CA GLU A 88 5.88 15.02 9.17
C GLU A 88 4.37 15.07 8.88
N VAL A 89 3.94 16.02 8.04
CA VAL A 89 2.55 16.16 7.57
C VAL A 89 2.01 14.95 6.79
N LYS A 90 2.87 13.99 6.42
CA LYS A 90 2.54 12.74 5.70
C LYS A 90 2.71 11.49 6.55
N TYR A 91 3.06 11.59 7.83
CA TYR A 91 3.16 10.42 8.73
C TYR A 91 1.83 9.67 8.85
N ARG A 92 0.71 10.39 8.75
CA ARG A 92 -0.62 9.80 8.62
C ARG A 92 -0.71 8.75 7.51
N ASN A 93 -0.08 8.98 6.36
CA ASN A 93 -0.12 8.04 5.25
C ASN A 93 0.58 6.73 5.65
N ALA A 94 1.73 6.81 6.32
CA ALA A 94 2.43 5.62 6.80
C ALA A 94 1.63 4.88 7.88
N LEU A 95 0.97 5.59 8.80
CA LEU A 95 0.07 4.97 9.78
C LEU A 95 -1.08 4.18 9.13
N GLN A 96 -1.70 4.74 8.10
CA GLN A 96 -2.76 4.05 7.35
C GLN A 96 -2.25 2.80 6.63
N ILE A 97 -1.00 2.82 6.15
CA ILE A 97 -0.37 1.66 5.53
C ILE A 97 -0.07 0.57 6.55
N VAL A 98 0.40 0.92 7.75
CA VAL A 98 0.58 -0.05 8.84
C VAL A 98 -0.75 -0.68 9.24
N GLU A 99 -1.80 0.12 9.42
CA GLU A 99 -3.15 -0.40 9.72
C GLU A 99 -3.65 -1.36 8.62
N LEU A 100 -3.37 -1.05 7.35
CA LEU A 100 -3.73 -1.92 6.24
C LEU A 100 -2.97 -3.26 6.31
N ILE A 101 -1.68 -3.23 6.63
CA ILE A 101 -0.84 -4.43 6.80
C ILE A 101 -1.37 -5.31 7.94
N GLU A 102 -1.75 -4.71 9.07
CA GLU A 102 -2.35 -5.42 10.21
C GLU A 102 -3.62 -6.16 9.79
N ARG A 103 -4.54 -5.49 9.09
CA ARG A 103 -5.78 -6.10 8.57
C ARG A 103 -5.53 -7.26 7.61
N ILE A 104 -4.45 -7.19 6.83
CA ILE A 104 -4.03 -8.29 5.93
C ILE A 104 -3.58 -9.48 6.78
N ASN A 105 -2.69 -9.25 7.74
CA ASN A 105 -2.10 -10.29 8.58
C ASN A 105 -3.11 -11.02 9.48
N GLU A 106 -4.07 -10.29 10.08
CA GLU A 106 -5.09 -10.88 10.97
C GLU A 106 -5.92 -11.96 10.25
N ARG A 107 -6.23 -11.74 8.98
CA ARG A 107 -7.06 -12.66 8.19
C ARG A 107 -6.28 -13.80 7.55
N SER A 108 -4.97 -13.66 7.37
CA SER A 108 -4.11 -14.76 6.88
C SER A 108 -3.90 -15.86 7.93
N THR A 109 -4.22 -15.59 9.20
CA THR A 109 -4.13 -16.55 10.31
C THR A 109 -5.45 -17.26 10.65
N SER A 110 -6.50 -17.10 9.82
CA SER A 110 -7.84 -17.71 10.03
C SER A 110 -8.11 -18.89 9.13
#